data_AF-A0A965E3R4-F1
#
_entry.id   AF-A0A965E3R4-F1
#
_cell.length_a   1.000
_cell.length_b   1.000
_cell.length_c   1.000
_cell.angle_alpha   90.00
_cell.angle_beta   90.00
_cell.angle_gamma   90.00
#
_symmetry.space_group_name_H-M   'P 1'
#
loop_
_entity.id
_entity.type
_entity.pdbx_description
1 polymer ?
#
loop_
_entity_poly.entity_id
_entity_poly.type
_entity_poly.pdbx_seq_one_letter_code
_entity_poly.pdbx_strand_id
1 'polypeptide(L)'
;MNHSPWAPPFGQEPAGFVKFSPRVAVLAWSASYAIALVASSAILVATGNSELVEGKEPKWFLGVSALALWIPFVCCLYFVSKRFGSRNFAQDYFLRFRIVDLLGVPIGVASQLLLVGLVTWPFRLMYPETFAPELVEKRAKDLFDNASGAWLIVLVVVVVFGAPIVEELVYRGLIQSSLSSRFNGNVSLLITAVWFAGVHLQLVELPGLLAFALVLGFCFQRTKRLGMSIVAHVAFNATGLLLVALL
;
A
#
# COMPACT_ATOMS: atom_id res chain seq x y z
N MET A 1 20.11 -19.54 34.05
CA MET A 1 20.15 -18.46 33.05
C MET A 1 18.88 -17.65 33.21
N ASN A 2 18.98 -16.47 33.82
CA ASN A 2 17.82 -15.61 34.10
C ASN A 2 17.24 -15.07 32.79
N HIS A 3 16.02 -15.48 32.44
CA HIS A 3 15.24 -14.78 31.43
C HIS A 3 14.78 -13.45 32.02
N SER A 4 15.23 -12.35 31.44
CA SER A 4 14.76 -11.00 31.77
C SER A 4 13.24 -10.90 31.47
N PRO A 5 12.40 -10.44 32.41
CA PRO A 5 10.96 -10.25 32.20
C PRO A 5 10.63 -9.01 31.35
N TRP A 6 11.64 -8.26 30.91
CA TRP A 6 11.50 -7.00 30.21
C TRP A 6 11.57 -7.20 28.68
N ALA A 7 10.42 -7.14 28.01
CA ALA A 7 10.40 -6.87 26.57
C ALA A 7 11.05 -5.49 26.33
N PRO A 8 12.03 -5.36 25.43
CA PRO A 8 12.81 -4.13 25.34
C PRO A 8 11.93 -2.92 25.01
N PRO A 9 12.20 -1.75 25.62
CA PRO A 9 11.47 -0.53 25.32
C PRO A 9 11.78 -0.14 23.88
N PHE A 10 10.75 0.21 23.13
CA PHE A 10 10.76 0.75 21.77
C PHE A 10 12.16 0.93 21.15
N GLY A 11 12.54 0.06 20.22
CA GLY A 11 13.74 0.27 19.39
C GLY A 11 14.56 -0.99 19.13
N GLN A 12 14.49 -2.01 19.99
CA GLN A 12 15.11 -3.29 19.68
C GLN A 12 14.17 -4.12 18.79
N GLU A 13 14.73 -4.67 17.71
CA GLU A 13 14.01 -5.64 16.92
C GLU A 13 13.73 -6.86 17.80
N PRO A 14 12.50 -7.38 17.83
CA PRO A 14 12.24 -8.53 18.67
C PRO A 14 13.13 -9.69 18.21
N ALA A 15 13.52 -10.57 19.13
CA ALA A 15 14.38 -11.70 18.78
C ALA A 15 13.72 -12.57 17.69
N GLY A 16 14.48 -12.93 16.65
CA GLY A 16 14.06 -13.91 15.62
C GLY A 16 13.40 -13.35 14.35
N PHE A 17 13.48 -12.04 14.07
CA PHE A 17 13.04 -11.51 12.77
C PHE A 17 14.14 -11.67 11.72
N VAL A 18 13.77 -12.21 10.55
CA VAL A 18 14.68 -12.35 9.41
C VAL A 18 14.54 -11.11 8.54
N LYS A 19 15.61 -10.32 8.40
CA LYS A 19 15.68 -9.29 7.37
C LYS A 19 16.18 -9.90 6.08
N PHE A 20 15.37 -9.85 5.03
CA PHE A 20 15.83 -10.23 3.70
C PHE A 20 16.86 -9.22 3.20
N SER A 21 17.77 -9.69 2.33
CA SER A 21 18.71 -8.77 1.68
C SER A 21 17.95 -7.81 0.74
N PRO A 22 18.39 -6.54 0.58
CA PRO A 22 17.79 -5.60 -0.35
C PRO A 22 17.72 -6.15 -1.79
N ARG A 23 18.71 -6.95 -2.20
CA ARG A 23 18.74 -7.58 -3.53
C ARG A 23 17.57 -8.54 -3.72
N VAL A 24 17.28 -9.39 -2.73
CA VAL A 24 16.13 -10.31 -2.79
C VAL A 24 14.83 -9.54 -2.87
N ALA A 25 14.68 -8.48 -2.06
CA ALA A 25 13.47 -7.66 -2.05
C ALA A 25 13.22 -6.96 -3.40
N VAL A 26 14.25 -6.36 -3.99
CA VAL A 26 14.16 -5.70 -5.31
C VAL A 26 13.84 -6.72 -6.41
N LEU A 27 14.53 -7.86 -6.45
CA LEU A 27 14.28 -8.90 -7.46
C LEU A 27 12.87 -9.50 -7.32
N ALA A 28 12.43 -9.78 -6.09
CA ALA A 28 11.09 -10.26 -5.80
C ALA A 28 10.04 -9.26 -6.30
N TRP A 29 10.19 -7.98 -5.97
CA TRP A 29 9.27 -6.94 -6.42
C TRP A 29 9.24 -6.83 -7.94
N SER A 30 10.40 -6.72 -8.59
CA SER A 30 10.47 -6.54 -10.04
C SER A 30 9.92 -7.75 -10.80
N ALA A 31 10.19 -8.97 -10.33
CA ALA A 31 9.64 -10.19 -10.93
C ALA A 31 8.12 -10.26 -10.77
N SER A 32 7.59 -10.00 -9.56
CA SER A 32 6.15 -9.96 -9.33
C SER A 32 5.46 -8.90 -10.17
N TYR A 33 6.04 -7.70 -10.28
CA TYR A 33 5.49 -6.62 -11.08
C TYR A 33 5.49 -6.95 -12.58
N ALA A 34 6.58 -7.52 -13.11
CA ALA A 34 6.64 -7.96 -14.51
C ALA A 34 5.61 -9.06 -14.82
N ILE A 35 5.46 -10.04 -13.93
CA ILE A 35 4.44 -11.09 -14.07
C ILE A 35 3.02 -10.48 -14.02
N ALA A 36 2.78 -9.55 -13.10
CA ALA A 36 1.50 -8.85 -12.99
C ALA A 36 1.15 -8.05 -14.25
N LEU A 37 2.13 -7.37 -14.86
CA LEU A 37 1.94 -6.67 -16.13
C LEU A 37 1.57 -7.64 -17.25
N VAL A 38 2.29 -8.75 -17.39
CA VAL A 38 1.98 -9.77 -18.40
C VAL A 38 0.60 -10.39 -18.17
N ALA A 39 0.25 -10.71 -16.92
CA ALA A 39 -1.06 -11.27 -16.57
C ALA A 39 -2.19 -10.28 -16.87
N SER A 40 -2.03 -9.01 -16.50
CA SER A 40 -3.00 -7.95 -16.76
C SER A 40 -3.21 -7.75 -18.27
N SER A 41 -2.13 -7.69 -19.05
CA SER A 41 -2.19 -7.61 -20.51
C SER A 41 -2.89 -8.82 -21.14
N ALA A 42 -2.59 -10.03 -20.65
CA ALA A 42 -3.23 -11.25 -21.14
C ALA A 42 -4.74 -11.26 -20.88
N ILE A 43 -5.18 -10.78 -19.72
CA ILE A 43 -6.60 -10.62 -19.38
C ILE A 43 -7.29 -9.64 -20.34
N LEU A 44 -6.68 -8.48 -20.61
CA LEU A 44 -7.22 -7.49 -21.54
C LEU A 44 -7.42 -8.08 -22.93
N VAL A 45 -6.42 -8.80 -23.44
CA VAL A 45 -6.49 -9.48 -24.75
C VAL A 45 -7.56 -10.57 -24.75
N ALA A 46 -7.56 -11.46 -23.75
CA ALA A 46 -8.48 -12.60 -23.69
C ALA A 46 -9.96 -12.20 -23.53
N THR A 47 -10.21 -11.03 -22.93
CA THR A 47 -11.58 -10.52 -22.72
C THR A 47 -12.06 -9.58 -23.83
N GLY A 48 -11.21 -9.30 -24.84
CA GLY A 48 -11.53 -8.36 -25.91
C GLY A 48 -11.57 -6.89 -25.48
N ASN A 49 -10.93 -6.55 -24.35
CA ASN A 49 -10.87 -5.19 -23.80
C ASN A 49 -9.48 -4.56 -23.98
N SER A 50 -8.80 -4.84 -25.10
CA SER A 50 -7.44 -4.33 -25.35
C SER A 50 -7.36 -2.79 -25.45
N GLU A 51 -8.49 -2.14 -25.75
CA GLU A 51 -8.62 -0.69 -25.82
C GLU A 51 -9.61 -0.21 -24.74
N LEU A 52 -9.17 -0.21 -23.48
CA LEU A 52 -9.97 0.38 -22.40
C LEU A 52 -10.13 1.88 -22.62
N VAL A 53 -11.37 2.33 -22.56
CA VAL A 53 -11.70 3.75 -22.52
C VAL A 53 -11.91 4.13 -21.06
N GLU A 54 -11.15 5.12 -20.58
CA GLU A 54 -11.22 5.62 -19.21
C GLU A 54 -12.68 5.99 -18.85
N GLY A 55 -13.18 5.43 -17.75
CA GLY A 55 -14.54 5.64 -17.26
C GLY A 55 -15.60 4.76 -17.92
N LYS A 56 -15.23 3.85 -18.82
CA LYS A 56 -16.12 2.85 -19.45
C LYS A 56 -15.65 1.42 -19.25
N GLU A 57 -14.80 1.18 -18.27
CA GLU A 57 -14.31 -0.17 -17.99
C GLU A 57 -15.44 -1.09 -17.54
N PRO A 58 -15.43 -2.38 -17.94
CA PRO A 58 -16.38 -3.35 -17.41
C PRO A 58 -16.26 -3.43 -15.89
N LYS A 59 -17.38 -3.57 -15.17
CA LYS A 59 -17.37 -3.65 -13.70
C LYS A 59 -16.34 -4.64 -13.18
N TRP A 60 -16.33 -5.86 -13.73
CA TRP A 60 -15.41 -6.93 -13.34
C TRP A 60 -13.91 -6.58 -13.44
N PHE A 61 -13.57 -5.57 -14.25
CA PHE A 61 -12.19 -5.20 -14.56
C PHE A 61 -11.38 -4.83 -13.32
N LEU A 62 -11.95 -4.05 -12.39
CA LEU A 62 -11.26 -3.66 -11.16
C LEU A 62 -10.84 -4.88 -10.33
N GLY A 63 -11.78 -5.79 -10.08
CA GLY A 63 -11.52 -6.98 -9.25
C GLY A 63 -10.49 -7.90 -9.91
N VAL A 64 -10.63 -8.13 -11.21
CA VAL A 64 -9.73 -9.02 -11.95
C VAL A 64 -8.32 -8.42 -12.08
N SER A 65 -8.20 -7.11 -12.38
CA SER A 65 -6.90 -6.45 -12.47
C SER A 65 -6.20 -6.37 -11.11
N ALA A 66 -6.94 -6.12 -10.02
CA ALA A 66 -6.40 -6.18 -8.67
C ALA A 66 -5.85 -7.58 -8.33
N LEU A 67 -6.59 -8.65 -8.65
CA LEU A 67 -6.13 -10.02 -8.44
C LEU A 67 -4.90 -10.36 -9.31
N ALA A 68 -4.91 -9.94 -10.58
CA ALA A 68 -3.78 -10.14 -11.49
C ALA A 68 -2.50 -9.46 -10.99
N LEU A 69 -2.65 -8.32 -10.30
CA LEU A 69 -1.55 -7.63 -9.64
C LEU A 69 -1.12 -8.33 -8.34
N TRP A 70 -2.06 -8.65 -7.45
CA TRP A 70 -1.72 -9.09 -6.10
C TRP A 70 -1.29 -10.55 -6.01
N ILE A 71 -1.85 -11.45 -6.83
CA ILE A 71 -1.50 -12.88 -6.78
C ILE A 71 0.02 -13.09 -6.97
N PRO A 72 0.67 -12.51 -8.00
CA PRO A 72 2.13 -12.58 -8.15
C PRO A 72 2.91 -12.06 -6.93
N PHE A 73 2.46 -10.98 -6.29
CA PHE A 73 3.11 -10.45 -5.10
C PHE A 73 2.95 -11.38 -3.89
N VAL A 74 1.73 -11.81 -3.59
CA VAL A 74 1.45 -12.71 -2.44
C VAL A 74 2.17 -14.05 -2.61
N CYS A 75 2.14 -14.63 -3.80
CA CYS A 75 2.90 -15.84 -4.11
C CYS A 75 4.39 -15.64 -3.91
N CYS A 76 4.95 -14.52 -4.41
CA CYS A 76 6.37 -14.21 -4.24
C CYS A 76 6.75 -14.03 -2.77
N LEU A 77 5.95 -13.30 -1.98
CA LEU A 77 6.16 -13.16 -0.53
C LEU A 77 6.18 -14.54 0.16
N TYR A 78 5.25 -15.41 -0.19
CA TYR A 78 5.24 -16.78 0.33
C TYR A 78 6.52 -17.56 -0.03
N PHE A 79 6.97 -17.50 -1.28
CA PHE A 79 8.19 -18.19 -1.72
C PHE A 79 9.46 -17.60 -1.09
N VAL A 80 9.54 -16.28 -0.94
CA VAL A 80 10.66 -15.59 -0.29
C VAL A 80 10.74 -16.00 1.18
N SER A 81 9.62 -15.99 1.92
CA SER A 81 9.56 -16.50 3.30
C SER A 81 9.99 -17.95 3.38
N LYS A 82 9.53 -18.82 2.47
CA LYS A 82 9.88 -20.24 2.45
C LYS A 82 11.37 -20.50 2.18
N ARG A 83 11.97 -19.71 1.29
CA ARG A 83 13.33 -19.93 0.77
C ARG A 83 14.43 -19.23 1.56
N PHE A 84 14.13 -18.03 2.08
CA PHE A 84 15.09 -17.13 2.71
C PHE A 84 14.70 -16.72 4.14
N GLY A 85 13.45 -16.98 4.56
CA GLY A 85 12.90 -16.57 5.85
C GLY A 85 12.81 -17.72 6.86
N SER A 86 12.01 -17.50 7.90
CA SER A 86 11.75 -18.49 8.95
C SER A 86 10.67 -19.52 8.58
N ARG A 87 10.04 -19.38 7.40
CA ARG A 87 8.82 -20.10 6.96
C ARG A 87 7.57 -19.74 7.76
N ASN A 88 7.66 -18.81 8.70
CA ASN A 88 6.51 -18.23 9.38
C ASN A 88 6.19 -16.88 8.73
N PHE A 89 5.22 -16.87 7.82
CA PHE A 89 4.86 -15.69 7.03
C PHE A 89 4.56 -14.46 7.90
N ALA A 90 3.80 -14.65 8.99
CA ALA A 90 3.42 -13.55 9.87
C ALA A 90 4.60 -12.97 10.64
N GLN A 91 5.60 -13.80 10.96
CA GLN A 91 6.83 -13.36 11.57
C GLN A 91 7.75 -12.68 10.55
N ASP A 92 7.94 -13.28 9.37
CA ASP A 92 8.83 -12.75 8.33
C ASP A 92 8.38 -11.38 7.79
N TYR A 93 7.07 -11.13 7.74
CA TYR A 93 6.50 -9.87 7.26
C TYR A 93 5.89 -9.00 8.35
N PHE A 94 6.20 -9.28 9.63
CA PHE A 94 5.77 -8.45 10.77
C PHE A 94 4.24 -8.28 10.86
N LEU A 95 3.47 -9.25 10.37
CA LEU A 95 2.01 -9.24 10.36
C LEU A 95 1.50 -9.62 11.76
N ARG A 96 1.38 -8.59 12.61
CA ARG A 96 0.85 -8.70 13.97
C ARG A 96 -0.02 -7.49 14.27
N PHE A 97 -1.10 -7.71 15.01
CA PHE A 97 -2.04 -6.69 15.44
C PHE A 97 -2.07 -6.60 16.97
N ARG A 98 -2.27 -5.39 17.47
CA ARG A 98 -2.52 -5.05 18.87
C ARG A 98 -3.63 -4.00 18.94
N ILE A 99 -4.33 -3.91 20.07
CA ILE A 99 -5.42 -2.93 20.24
C ILE A 99 -4.95 -1.49 20.00
N VAL A 100 -3.73 -1.14 20.41
CA VAL A 100 -3.14 0.19 20.16
C VAL A 100 -2.99 0.52 18.66
N ASP A 101 -3.02 -0.47 17.78
CA ASP A 101 -2.99 -0.26 16.32
C ASP A 101 -4.27 0.41 15.82
N LEU A 102 -5.36 0.41 16.60
CA LEU A 102 -6.56 1.18 16.32
C LEU A 102 -6.32 2.70 16.31
N LEU A 103 -5.22 3.18 16.90
CA LEU A 103 -4.77 4.57 16.70
C LEU A 103 -4.42 4.86 15.23
N GLY A 104 -4.24 3.83 14.40
CA GLY A 104 -4.16 3.96 12.96
C GLY A 104 -5.40 4.64 12.37
N VAL A 105 -6.60 4.41 12.92
CA VAL A 105 -7.85 5.01 12.39
C VAL A 105 -7.79 6.53 12.36
N PRO A 106 -7.59 7.26 13.49
CA PRO A 106 -7.46 8.71 13.45
C PRO A 106 -6.25 9.18 12.63
N ILE A 107 -5.16 8.42 12.57
CA ILE A 107 -3.99 8.76 11.72
C ILE A 107 -4.37 8.73 10.23
N GLY A 108 -5.09 7.69 9.78
CA GLY A 108 -5.54 7.54 8.40
C GLY A 108 -6.56 8.61 8.02
N VAL A 109 -7.57 8.82 8.86
CA VAL A 109 -8.59 9.87 8.66
C VAL A 109 -7.94 11.26 8.60
N ALA A 110 -7.06 11.60 9.56
CA ALA A 110 -6.38 12.89 9.56
C ALA A 110 -5.44 13.05 8.36
N SER A 111 -4.80 11.96 7.91
CA SER A 111 -3.97 12.00 6.70
C SER A 111 -4.80 12.30 5.45
N GLN A 112 -5.97 11.67 5.31
CA GLN A 112 -6.86 11.91 4.17
C GLN A 112 -7.43 13.32 4.19
N LEU A 113 -7.94 13.78 5.34
CA LEU A 113 -8.65 15.06 5.43
C LEU A 113 -7.72 16.27 5.52
N LEU A 114 -6.56 16.13 6.15
CA LEU A 114 -5.67 17.26 6.45
C LEU A 114 -4.35 17.16 5.69
N LEU A 115 -3.61 16.05 5.84
CA LEU A 115 -2.25 15.93 5.31
C LEU A 115 -2.22 16.06 3.78
N VAL A 116 -3.11 15.35 3.08
CA VAL A 116 -3.17 15.41 1.61
C VAL A 116 -3.45 16.83 1.15
N GLY A 117 -4.45 17.49 1.73
CA GLY A 117 -4.78 18.89 1.40
C GLY A 117 -3.61 19.84 1.66
N LEU A 118 -2.98 19.74 2.82
CA LEU A 118 -1.85 20.60 3.21
C LEU A 118 -0.62 20.42 2.31
N VAL A 119 -0.26 19.17 1.98
CA VAL A 119 0.92 18.89 1.16
C VAL A 119 0.68 19.22 -0.31
N THR A 120 -0.55 19.03 -0.81
CA THR A 120 -0.89 19.37 -2.21
C THR A 120 -1.14 20.86 -2.42
N TRP A 121 -1.49 21.62 -1.38
CA TRP A 121 -1.83 23.04 -1.48
C TRP A 121 -0.76 23.90 -2.19
N PRO A 122 0.55 23.82 -1.87
CA PRO A 122 1.56 24.59 -2.59
C PRO A 122 1.64 24.24 -4.08
N PHE A 123 1.48 22.95 -4.43
CA PHE A 123 1.50 22.49 -5.82
C PHE A 123 0.28 23.00 -6.59
N ARG A 124 -0.88 23.10 -5.94
CA ARG A 124 -2.10 23.71 -6.52
C ARG A 124 -1.92 25.18 -6.84
N LEU A 125 -1.16 25.92 -6.02
CA LEU A 125 -0.87 27.32 -6.29
C LEU A 125 0.14 27.50 -7.43
N MET A 126 1.16 26.64 -7.50
CA MET A 126 2.23 26.75 -8.50
C MET A 126 1.85 26.17 -9.86
N TYR A 127 1.04 25.11 -9.88
CA TYR A 127 0.67 24.36 -11.09
C TYR A 127 -0.82 23.98 -11.06
N PRO A 128 -1.75 24.96 -11.16
CA PRO A 128 -3.19 24.73 -10.98
C PRO A 128 -3.76 23.65 -11.90
N GLU A 129 -3.37 23.67 -13.18
CA GLU A 129 -3.86 22.70 -14.19
C GLU A 129 -3.40 21.26 -13.92
N THR A 130 -2.21 21.08 -13.33
CA THR A 130 -1.64 19.76 -13.07
C THR A 130 -2.12 19.16 -11.76
N PHE A 131 -2.43 20.00 -10.76
CA PHE A 131 -2.82 19.58 -9.41
C PHE A 131 -4.27 19.92 -9.06
N ALA A 132 -5.09 20.14 -10.08
CA ALA A 132 -6.51 20.46 -9.96
C ALA A 132 -7.25 19.38 -9.13
N PRO A 133 -7.97 19.74 -8.04
CA PRO A 133 -8.71 18.79 -7.21
C PRO A 133 -9.67 17.90 -8.00
N GLU A 134 -10.24 18.46 -9.07
CA GLU A 134 -11.21 17.83 -9.95
C GLU A 134 -10.64 16.59 -10.65
N LEU A 135 -9.32 16.54 -10.90
CA LEU A 135 -8.67 15.39 -11.52
C LEU A 135 -8.64 14.17 -10.59
N VAL A 136 -8.41 14.40 -9.28
CA VAL A 136 -8.46 13.33 -8.27
C VAL A 136 -9.90 12.90 -8.04
N GLU A 137 -10.80 13.87 -7.91
CA GLU A 137 -12.22 13.63 -7.67
C GLU A 137 -12.86 12.84 -8.82
N LYS A 138 -12.59 13.22 -10.08
CA LYS A 138 -13.13 12.53 -11.25
C LYS A 138 -12.78 11.05 -11.24
N ARG A 139 -11.51 10.69 -11.02
CA ARG A 139 -11.09 9.29 -11.01
C ARG A 139 -11.73 8.50 -9.89
N ALA A 140 -11.84 9.11 -8.71
CA ALA A 140 -12.46 8.47 -7.57
C ALA A 140 -13.98 8.28 -7.79
N LYS A 141 -14.64 9.27 -8.42
CA LYS A 141 -16.05 9.17 -8.86
C LYS A 141 -16.24 8.11 -9.93
N ASP A 142 -15.40 8.07 -10.97
CA ASP A 142 -15.46 7.05 -12.02
C ASP A 142 -15.35 5.63 -11.44
N LEU A 143 -14.47 5.41 -10.44
CA LEU A 143 -14.38 4.13 -9.73
C LEU A 143 -15.65 3.79 -8.94
N PHE A 144 -16.22 4.78 -8.25
CA PHE A 144 -17.43 4.60 -7.43
C PHE A 144 -18.68 4.35 -8.28
N ASP A 145 -18.90 5.18 -9.31
CA ASP A 145 -20.08 5.11 -10.19
C ASP A 145 -20.12 3.80 -11.00
N ASN A 146 -18.95 3.27 -11.35
CA ASN A 146 -18.84 1.96 -11.98
C ASN A 146 -19.13 0.78 -11.03
N ALA A 147 -19.21 1.03 -9.71
CA ALA A 147 -19.45 0.02 -8.69
C ALA A 147 -20.87 0.11 -8.08
N SER A 148 -21.86 -0.40 -8.80
CA SER A 148 -23.25 -0.52 -8.33
C SER A 148 -23.63 -1.95 -7.90
N GLY A 149 -24.58 -2.04 -6.96
CA GLY A 149 -25.11 -3.32 -6.46
C GLY A 149 -24.05 -4.17 -5.76
N ALA A 150 -23.98 -5.47 -6.09
CA ALA A 150 -22.95 -6.36 -5.54
C ALA A 150 -21.52 -5.90 -5.84
N TRP A 151 -21.33 -5.08 -6.89
CA TRP A 151 -20.01 -4.58 -7.26
C TRP A 151 -19.47 -3.51 -6.32
N LEU A 152 -20.34 -2.79 -5.60
CA LEU A 152 -19.92 -1.86 -4.54
C LEU A 152 -19.20 -2.62 -3.41
N ILE A 153 -19.67 -3.82 -3.07
CA ILE A 153 -19.03 -4.67 -2.07
C ILE A 153 -17.63 -5.08 -2.55
N VAL A 154 -17.50 -5.44 -3.84
CA VAL A 154 -16.19 -5.77 -4.44
C VAL A 154 -15.25 -4.56 -4.39
N LEU A 155 -15.73 -3.36 -4.77
CA LEU A 155 -14.96 -2.13 -4.68
C LEU A 155 -14.45 -1.89 -3.25
N VAL A 156 -15.33 -1.97 -2.25
CA VAL A 156 -14.96 -1.79 -0.84
C VAL A 156 -13.93 -2.83 -0.41
N VAL A 157 -14.15 -4.11 -0.69
CA VAL A 157 -13.22 -5.19 -0.30
C VAL A 157 -11.86 -4.98 -0.95
N VAL A 158 -11.81 -4.63 -2.23
CA VAL A 158 -10.57 -4.42 -2.99
C VAL A 158 -9.86 -3.15 -2.51
N VAL A 159 -10.51 -1.99 -2.56
CA VAL A 159 -9.87 -0.69 -2.34
C VAL A 159 -9.63 -0.43 -0.85
N VAL A 160 -10.59 -0.75 0.02
CA VAL A 160 -10.51 -0.39 1.44
C VAL A 160 -9.71 -1.41 2.24
N PHE A 161 -9.71 -2.69 1.85
CA PHE A 161 -9.06 -3.75 2.63
C PHE A 161 -7.94 -4.46 1.87
N GLY A 162 -8.22 -4.94 0.67
CA GLY A 162 -7.28 -5.73 -0.14
C GLY A 162 -6.00 -4.97 -0.46
N ALA A 163 -6.14 -3.78 -1.04
CA ALA A 163 -4.99 -2.95 -1.44
C ALA A 163 -4.13 -2.58 -0.23
N PRO A 164 -4.67 -2.03 0.87
CA PRO A 164 -3.88 -1.74 2.07
C PRO A 164 -3.11 -2.95 2.62
N ILE A 165 -3.75 -4.13 2.69
CA ILE A 165 -3.08 -5.32 3.25
C ILE A 165 -1.91 -5.76 2.37
N VAL A 166 -2.14 -5.90 1.06
CA VAL A 166 -1.10 -6.37 0.13
C VAL A 166 0.02 -5.36 0.03
N GLU A 167 -0.31 -4.08 -0.08
CA GLU A 167 0.68 -3.01 -0.19
C GLU A 167 1.52 -2.87 1.09
N GLU A 168 0.93 -2.92 2.28
CA GLU A 168 1.72 -2.89 3.52
C GLU A 168 2.66 -4.09 3.64
N LEU A 169 2.22 -5.29 3.24
CA LEU A 169 3.07 -6.49 3.21
C LEU A 169 4.26 -6.31 2.25
N VAL A 170 4.02 -5.78 1.06
CA VAL A 170 5.07 -5.56 0.05
C VAL A 170 5.99 -4.42 0.47
N TYR A 171 5.47 -3.23 0.71
CA TYR A 171 6.28 -2.03 0.89
C TYR A 171 6.92 -1.96 2.28
N ARG A 172 6.18 -2.29 3.35
CA ARG A 172 6.71 -2.18 4.73
C ARG A 172 7.33 -3.51 5.15
N GLY A 173 6.57 -4.59 4.93
CA GLY A 173 6.95 -5.95 5.28
C GLY A 173 8.17 -6.46 4.52
N LEU A 174 8.26 -6.26 3.20
CA LEU A 174 9.38 -6.70 2.37
C LEU A 174 10.38 -5.58 2.08
N ILE A 175 9.97 -4.49 1.42
CA ILE A 175 10.93 -3.48 0.91
C ILE A 175 11.60 -2.69 2.05
N GLN A 176 10.83 -2.00 2.88
CA GLN A 176 11.36 -1.12 3.93
C GLN A 176 12.16 -1.90 4.98
N SER A 177 11.67 -3.07 5.39
CA SER A 177 12.37 -3.96 6.33
C SER A 177 13.71 -4.44 5.75
N SER A 178 13.75 -4.83 4.47
CA SER A 178 14.97 -5.30 3.81
C SER A 178 15.98 -4.17 3.62
N LEU A 179 15.53 -2.98 3.21
CA LEU A 179 16.39 -1.80 3.10
C LEU A 179 17.02 -1.42 4.45
N SER A 180 16.27 -1.59 5.55
CA SER A 180 16.76 -1.33 6.91
C SER A 180 17.86 -2.29 7.39
N SER A 181 18.17 -3.34 6.64
CA SER A 181 19.35 -4.19 6.88
C SER A 181 20.65 -3.56 6.37
N ARG A 182 20.56 -2.62 5.43
CA ARG A 182 21.71 -2.01 4.76
C ARG A 182 21.82 -0.50 4.98
N PHE A 183 20.69 0.18 5.10
CA PHE A 183 20.59 1.61 5.31
C PHE A 183 20.00 1.93 6.68
N ASN A 184 20.18 3.16 7.17
CA ASN A 184 19.48 3.61 8.36
C ASN A 184 17.96 3.65 8.12
N GLY A 185 17.19 3.70 9.21
CA GLY A 185 15.73 3.69 9.15
C GLY A 185 15.16 4.81 8.29
N ASN A 186 15.62 6.05 8.48
CA ASN A 186 15.07 7.21 7.76
C ASN A 186 15.30 7.14 6.25
N VAL A 187 16.47 6.67 5.81
CA VAL A 187 16.77 6.46 4.39
C VAL A 187 15.88 5.34 3.81
N SER A 188 15.70 4.25 4.56
CA SER A 188 14.83 3.15 4.14
C SER A 188 13.37 3.58 4.01
N LEU A 189 12.90 4.39 4.96
CA LEU A 189 11.57 5.03 4.93
C LEU A 189 11.38 5.85 3.66
N LEU A 190 12.31 6.77 3.39
CA LEU A 190 12.22 7.68 2.25
C LEU A 190 12.23 6.92 0.92
N ILE A 191 13.16 5.98 0.75
CA ILE A 191 13.24 5.17 -0.48
C ILE A 191 11.96 4.38 -0.70
N THR A 192 11.42 3.71 0.34
CA THR A 192 10.16 2.97 0.23
C THR A 192 8.99 3.88 -0.09
N ALA A 193 8.91 5.07 0.52
CA ALA A 193 7.81 6.01 0.27
C ALA A 193 7.84 6.56 -1.16
N VAL A 194 9.03 6.89 -1.68
CA VAL A 194 9.22 7.29 -3.08
C VAL A 194 8.85 6.16 -4.03
N TRP A 195 9.26 4.92 -3.73
CA TRP A 195 8.88 3.75 -4.54
C TRP A 195 7.37 3.56 -4.55
N PHE A 196 6.73 3.57 -3.37
CA PHE A 196 5.29 3.44 -3.22
C PHE A 196 4.54 4.48 -4.06
N ALA A 197 4.87 5.77 -3.91
CA ALA A 197 4.19 6.82 -4.66
C ALA A 197 4.48 6.74 -6.16
N GLY A 198 5.72 6.44 -6.55
CA GLY A 198 6.16 6.43 -7.95
C GLY A 198 5.46 5.38 -8.81
N VAL A 199 5.10 4.22 -8.25
CA VAL A 199 4.46 3.15 -9.02
C VAL A 199 3.01 3.43 -9.39
N HIS A 200 2.38 4.42 -8.76
CA HIS A 200 1.01 4.81 -9.07
C HIS A 200 0.92 5.59 -10.39
N LEU A 201 2.03 6.21 -10.83
CA LEU A 201 2.13 6.92 -12.11
C LEU A 201 1.07 8.03 -12.29
N GLN A 202 0.59 8.62 -11.20
CA GLN A 202 -0.36 9.72 -11.19
C GLN A 202 0.27 10.97 -10.59
N LEU A 203 0.58 11.94 -11.46
CA LEU A 203 1.30 13.13 -11.04
C LEU A 203 0.49 13.97 -10.03
N VAL A 204 -0.83 14.07 -10.24
CA VAL A 204 -1.76 14.81 -9.36
C VAL A 204 -1.80 14.23 -7.94
N GLU A 205 -1.67 12.90 -7.80
CA GLU A 205 -1.76 12.20 -6.52
C GLU A 205 -0.39 12.10 -5.82
N LEU A 206 0.71 12.23 -6.57
CA LEU A 206 2.07 11.93 -6.12
C LEU A 206 2.47 12.63 -4.81
N PRO A 207 2.23 13.95 -4.60
CA PRO A 207 2.59 14.59 -3.34
C PRO A 207 1.82 14.03 -2.14
N GLY A 208 0.53 13.75 -2.31
CA GLY A 208 -0.32 13.17 -1.27
C GLY A 208 0.08 11.73 -0.95
N LEU A 209 0.28 10.90 -1.97
CA LEU A 209 0.72 9.51 -1.83
C LEU A 209 2.10 9.41 -1.17
N LEU A 210 3.05 10.28 -1.56
CA LEU A 210 4.38 10.30 -0.95
C LEU A 210 4.30 10.66 0.53
N ALA A 211 3.55 11.72 0.88
CA ALA A 211 3.37 12.14 2.27
C ALA A 211 2.70 11.05 3.11
N PHE A 212 1.64 10.44 2.60
CA PHE A 212 0.97 9.37 3.30
C PHE A 212 1.85 8.11 3.43
N ALA A 213 2.62 7.78 2.40
CA ALA A 213 3.54 6.65 2.45
C ALA A 213 4.64 6.82 3.52
N LEU A 214 5.09 8.06 3.76
CA LEU A 214 5.98 8.41 4.87
C LEU A 214 5.31 8.19 6.23
N VAL A 215 4.04 8.58 6.40
CA VAL A 215 3.26 8.33 7.63
C VAL A 215 3.17 6.84 7.92
N LEU A 216 2.78 6.04 6.93
CA LEU A 216 2.64 4.59 7.07
C LEU A 216 3.98 3.91 7.39
N GLY A 217 5.06 4.30 6.71
CA GLY A 217 6.38 3.76 6.98
C GLY A 217 6.93 4.20 8.35
N PHE A 218 6.57 5.40 8.83
CA PHE A 218 6.90 5.85 10.18
C PHE A 218 6.14 5.04 11.23
N CYS A 219 4.85 4.79 11.03
CA CYS A 219 4.05 3.93 11.91
C CYS A 219 4.69 2.54 12.02
N PHE A 220 5.12 1.95 10.90
CA PHE A 220 5.83 0.68 10.88
C PHE A 220 7.14 0.73 11.66
N GLN A 221 7.95 1.78 11.49
CA GLN A 221 9.22 1.92 12.21
C GLN A 221 9.05 2.04 13.72
N ARG A 222 8.01 2.75 14.17
CA ARG A 222 7.73 2.97 15.59
C ARG A 222 7.14 1.72 16.25
N THR A 223 6.24 1.05 15.56
CA THR A 223 5.50 -0.10 16.14
C THR A 223 6.18 -1.44 15.91
N LYS A 224 7.08 -1.53 14.93
CA LYS A 224 7.76 -2.76 14.49
C LYS A 224 6.79 -3.89 14.11
N ARG A 225 5.62 -3.52 13.59
CA ARG A 225 4.57 -4.42 13.07
C ARG A 225 3.70 -3.69 12.05
N LEU A 226 3.04 -4.46 11.18
CA LEU A 226 2.19 -3.88 10.15
C LEU A 226 0.83 -3.40 10.65
N GLY A 227 0.35 -3.87 11.81
CA GLY A 227 -1.02 -3.62 12.26
C GLY A 227 -1.42 -2.14 12.22
N MET A 228 -0.60 -1.24 12.78
CA MET A 228 -0.91 0.20 12.79
C MET A 228 -0.90 0.81 11.38
N SER A 229 0.05 0.43 10.53
CA SER A 229 0.11 0.91 9.14
C SER A 229 -1.08 0.41 8.33
N ILE A 230 -1.46 -0.87 8.45
CA ILE A 230 -2.62 -1.45 7.77
C ILE A 230 -3.89 -0.71 8.20
N VAL A 231 -4.10 -0.53 9.51
CA VAL A 231 -5.30 0.16 10.01
C VAL A 231 -5.35 1.62 9.54
N ALA A 232 -4.23 2.33 9.55
CA ALA A 232 -4.17 3.70 9.03
C ALA A 232 -4.45 3.76 7.53
N HIS A 233 -3.93 2.82 6.75
CA HIS A 233 -4.15 2.75 5.31
C HIS A 233 -5.60 2.39 4.96
N VAL A 234 -6.19 1.41 5.66
CA VAL A 234 -7.63 1.09 5.55
C VAL A 234 -8.48 2.31 5.86
N ALA A 235 -8.18 3.04 6.95
CA ALA A 235 -8.95 4.22 7.34
C ALA A 235 -8.80 5.37 6.33
N PHE A 236 -7.60 5.57 5.76
CA PHE A 236 -7.36 6.55 4.71
C PHE A 236 -8.20 6.25 3.46
N ASN A 237 -8.14 5.01 2.95
CA ASN A 237 -8.91 4.60 1.77
C ASN A 237 -10.42 4.63 2.04
N ALA A 238 -10.87 4.18 3.20
CA ALA A 238 -12.28 4.26 3.60
C ALA A 238 -12.78 5.70 3.64
N THR A 239 -11.97 6.61 4.19
CA THR A 239 -12.32 8.04 4.26
C THR A 239 -12.40 8.64 2.86
N GLY A 240 -11.43 8.33 1.99
CA GLY A 240 -11.45 8.78 0.60
C GLY A 240 -12.70 8.30 -0.15
N LEU A 241 -13.03 7.02 -0.03
CA LEU A 241 -14.23 6.45 -0.65
C LEU A 241 -15.53 7.06 -0.09
N LEU A 242 -15.58 7.30 1.22
CA LEU A 242 -16.73 7.94 1.86
C LEU A 242 -16.93 9.38 1.39
N LEU A 243 -15.85 10.16 1.23
CA LEU A 243 -15.94 11.53 0.70
C LEU A 243 -16.56 11.54 -0.70
N VAL A 244 -16.14 10.61 -1.57
CA VAL A 244 -16.70 10.48 -2.91
C VAL A 244 -18.19 10.13 -2.86
N ALA A 245 -18.59 9.21 -1.98
CA ALA A 245 -19.98 8.80 -1.83
C ALA A 245 -20.91 9.91 -1.30
N LEU A 246 -20.35 10.99 -0.75
CA LEU A 246 -21.09 12.13 -0.20
C LEU A 246 -21.12 13.36 -1.13
N LEU A 247 -20.36 13.34 -2.23
CA LEU A 247 -20.26 14.40 -3.25
C LEU A 247 -21.19 14.15 -4.43
#